data_AF-A0A1S2Q0P5-F1
#
_entry.id   AF-A0A1S2Q0P5-F1
#
_cell.length_a   1.000
_cell.length_b   1.000
_cell.length_c   1.000
_cell.angle_alpha   90.00
_cell.angle_beta   90.00
_cell.angle_gamma   90.00
#
_symmetry.space_group_name_H-M   'P 1'
#
loop_
_entity.id
_entity.type
_entity.pdbx_description
1 polymer ?
#
loop_
_entity_poly.entity_id
_entity_poly.type
_entity_poly.pdbx_seq_one_letter_code
_entity_poly.pdbx_strand_id
1 'polypeptide(L)'
;MAYAAVGVVLLAGCASMPDSGDLRNVESTPRQDTGVRVFAMPPAEGAGPAEIMQGFLEALTSDDPSYDTARKYLSDDAARTWRPERSTTVLANGPSIETDCRAGAGQEPTDSVTCVLAGTRVATVDAQQAYQPADGSYRKKVHLTRSAKTGQWRIDGLPDGVVMGKSDFQRNYTSVDKYYFASDTTAGATGQPVAVADPVFVRSKVDAMTQMVRSLLNGPTSWLGPVVRSGFPTGTALQKDVSGLAPDDQNKLTVPLNLKASQVAPGKCTEMATQVLFTLRNLTPTLESVELEGADGRRLCDLSEERAESAAWHGSAKSPDYLYFLDDKHRLVRMPTGSTGTGALPVPGVFGESDKGLESVAVSRDEHSAAGVGDAGKSLYVTSLASGGSLGNALVTSAGPTQSDRLTTPSWDARGDLWVADRDPHHARLYVVEQGTAKAQEVAIPELSGQIKDARVAADGVRIALVVENKDGKQSLLIGRIQRDGGTGQGTSVVELRSAAPDLEQVSAMSWAGDSRLLAVGREQGGVLQMRYVQVDGSTLDGPAPGALTGVKSIAASEDERVPLVAYSEDDGIVRLPSGAQWQKVDKDGTAPVYPG
;
A
#
# COMPACT_ATOMS: atom_id res chain seq x y z
N MET A 1 16.15 31.84 -96.63
CA MET A 1 16.12 30.41 -96.99
C MET A 1 16.19 29.60 -95.70
N ALA A 2 15.41 28.58 -95.37
CA ALA A 2 14.20 27.96 -95.91
C ALA A 2 13.63 27.05 -94.77
N TYR A 3 12.31 27.02 -94.61
CA TYR A 3 11.39 25.99 -94.04
C TYR A 3 11.69 25.13 -92.79
N ALA A 4 10.83 25.33 -91.76
CA ALA A 4 9.80 24.42 -91.20
C ALA A 4 10.10 23.12 -90.40
N ALA A 5 9.13 22.84 -89.51
CA ALA A 5 8.71 21.57 -88.84
C ALA A 5 9.27 21.28 -87.42
N VAL A 6 8.46 21.42 -86.35
CA VAL A 6 7.54 20.44 -85.70
C VAL A 6 8.26 19.39 -84.82
N GLY A 7 7.83 19.25 -83.55
CA GLY A 7 8.13 18.07 -82.72
C GLY A 7 7.79 18.24 -81.23
N VAL A 8 6.73 17.56 -80.78
CA VAL A 8 6.20 17.49 -79.40
C VAL A 8 6.89 16.32 -78.64
N VAL A 9 6.81 16.33 -77.30
CA VAL A 9 6.57 15.18 -76.37
C VAL A 9 7.65 14.88 -75.31
N LEU A 10 7.23 15.10 -74.04
CA LEU A 10 7.42 14.37 -72.76
C LEU A 10 8.80 13.96 -72.24
N LEU A 11 9.00 14.17 -70.92
CA LEU A 11 9.12 13.06 -69.96
C LEU A 11 9.03 13.57 -68.50
N ALA A 12 7.93 13.20 -67.84
CA ALA A 12 7.82 13.17 -66.39
C ALA A 12 8.56 11.92 -65.87
N GLY A 13 9.35 12.07 -64.82
CA GLY A 13 10.01 10.97 -64.12
C GLY A 13 10.07 11.27 -62.62
N CYS A 14 8.96 11.03 -61.93
CA CYS A 14 8.96 10.90 -60.48
C CYS A 14 9.42 9.48 -60.13
N ALA A 15 10.47 9.36 -59.31
CA ALA A 15 10.89 8.08 -58.74
C ALA A 15 9.86 7.61 -57.71
N SER A 16 9.29 6.42 -57.91
CA SER A 16 8.42 5.74 -56.95
C SER A 16 9.26 4.86 -56.03
N MET A 17 9.23 5.13 -54.72
CA MET A 17 9.73 4.23 -53.68
C MET A 17 8.68 3.12 -53.45
N PRO A 18 9.07 1.84 -53.25
CA PRO A 18 8.09 0.78 -52.99
C PRO A 18 7.53 0.87 -51.55
N ASP A 19 6.21 0.94 -51.40
CA ASP A 19 5.48 1.05 -50.12
C ASP A 19 5.22 -0.30 -49.43
N SER A 20 5.97 -1.36 -49.73
CA SER A 20 5.74 -2.66 -49.09
C SER A 20 7.05 -3.41 -48.82
N GLY A 21 7.59 -3.18 -47.62
CA GLY A 21 8.53 -4.09 -46.98
C GLY A 21 7.77 -5.11 -46.13
N ASP A 22 8.11 -6.39 -46.29
CA ASP A 22 7.59 -7.51 -45.50
C ASP A 22 7.99 -7.32 -44.03
N LEU A 23 7.04 -6.91 -43.18
CA LEU A 23 7.23 -6.82 -41.73
C LEU A 23 7.24 -8.23 -41.15
N ARG A 24 8.41 -8.87 -41.13
CA ARG A 24 8.61 -10.06 -40.31
C ARG A 24 8.56 -9.64 -38.84
N ASN A 25 7.64 -10.23 -38.09
CA ASN A 25 7.62 -10.19 -36.63
C ASN A 25 9.01 -10.54 -36.10
N VAL A 26 9.72 -9.53 -35.64
CA VAL A 26 10.90 -9.73 -34.80
C VAL A 26 10.37 -9.91 -33.40
N GLU A 27 10.67 -11.05 -32.77
CA GLU A 27 10.44 -11.22 -31.33
C GLU A 27 11.12 -10.05 -30.60
N SER A 28 10.32 -9.23 -29.93
CA SER A 28 10.82 -8.19 -29.05
C SER A 28 11.68 -8.85 -28.00
N THR A 29 13.01 -8.69 -28.09
CA THR A 29 13.91 -9.13 -27.04
C THR A 29 13.46 -8.42 -25.76
N PRO A 30 13.08 -9.14 -24.69
CA PRO A 30 12.68 -8.51 -23.45
C PRO A 30 13.82 -7.59 -23.01
N ARG A 31 13.50 -6.34 -22.64
CA ARG A 31 14.47 -5.40 -22.09
C ARG A 31 15.14 -6.10 -20.92
N GLN A 32 16.39 -6.52 -21.10
CA GLN A 32 17.10 -7.28 -20.09
C GLN A 32 17.21 -6.41 -18.85
N ASP A 33 16.62 -6.91 -17.77
CA ASP A 33 16.78 -6.45 -16.41
C ASP A 33 18.28 -6.29 -16.11
N THR A 34 18.77 -5.05 -16.10
CA THR A 34 20.19 -4.70 -15.88
C THR A 34 20.60 -4.85 -14.41
N GLY A 35 19.72 -5.37 -13.56
CA GLY A 35 20.00 -5.64 -12.15
C GLY A 35 20.99 -6.79 -11.96
N VAL A 36 21.93 -6.63 -11.02
CA VAL A 36 22.77 -7.74 -10.57
C VAL A 36 21.87 -8.80 -9.93
N ARG A 37 21.85 -10.00 -10.52
CA ARG A 37 21.16 -11.17 -9.97
C ARG A 37 22.10 -11.99 -9.10
N VAL A 38 21.58 -12.45 -7.97
CA VAL A 38 22.32 -13.32 -7.05
C VAL A 38 21.86 -14.75 -7.30
N PHE A 39 22.77 -15.58 -7.81
CA PHE A 39 22.54 -17.01 -7.98
C PHE A 39 23.28 -17.77 -6.89
N ALA A 40 22.59 -18.71 -6.26
CA ALA A 40 23.21 -19.60 -5.30
C ALA A 40 24.00 -20.71 -6.00
N MET A 41 24.97 -21.27 -5.29
CA MET A 41 25.72 -22.42 -5.75
C MET A 41 25.02 -23.73 -5.33
N PRO A 42 25.17 -24.83 -6.10
CA PRO A 42 24.74 -26.15 -5.64
C PRO A 42 25.61 -26.63 -4.46
N PRO A 43 25.17 -27.65 -3.69
CA PRO A 43 25.98 -28.22 -2.62
C PRO A 43 27.32 -28.73 -3.14
N ALA A 44 28.41 -28.37 -2.46
CA ALA A 44 29.75 -28.86 -2.78
C ALA A 44 29.84 -30.38 -2.56
N GLU A 45 30.69 -31.04 -3.36
CA GLU A 45 30.95 -32.46 -3.18
C GLU A 45 31.60 -32.72 -1.82
N GLY A 46 31.08 -33.70 -1.08
CA GLY A 46 31.58 -34.04 0.25
C GLY A 46 31.20 -33.05 1.36
N ALA A 47 30.35 -32.04 1.08
CA ALA A 47 29.91 -31.06 2.07
C ALA A 47 29.30 -31.71 3.32
N GLY A 48 29.71 -31.22 4.49
CA GLY A 48 29.20 -31.67 5.80
C GLY A 48 27.79 -31.13 6.09
N PRO A 49 27.11 -31.62 7.15
CA PRO A 49 25.76 -31.20 7.51
C PRO A 49 25.60 -29.68 7.68
N ALA A 50 26.56 -29.03 8.35
CA ALA A 50 26.53 -27.59 8.58
C ALA A 50 26.67 -26.78 7.27
N GLU A 51 27.54 -27.22 6.36
CA GLU A 51 27.74 -26.59 5.05
C GLU A 51 26.51 -26.76 4.15
N ILE A 52 25.86 -27.93 4.20
CA ILE A 52 24.57 -28.18 3.51
C ILE A 52 23.49 -27.24 4.03
N MET A 53 23.38 -27.07 5.35
CA MET A 53 22.41 -26.15 5.94
C MET A 53 22.68 -24.70 5.56
N GLN A 54 23.95 -24.25 5.65
CA GLN A 54 24.34 -22.89 5.28
C GLN A 54 24.05 -22.60 3.81
N GLY A 55 24.47 -23.49 2.91
CA GLY A 55 24.23 -23.33 1.47
C GLY A 55 22.74 -23.38 1.11
N PHE A 56 21.94 -24.19 1.82
CA PHE A 56 20.48 -24.18 1.66
C PHE A 56 19.88 -22.82 2.04
N LEU A 57 20.26 -22.25 3.18
CA LEU A 57 19.79 -20.93 3.63
C LEU A 57 20.20 -19.82 2.65
N GLU A 58 21.43 -19.85 2.14
CA GLU A 58 21.89 -18.93 1.10
C GLU A 58 21.05 -19.08 -0.19
N ALA A 59 20.76 -20.31 -0.61
CA ALA A 59 19.92 -20.60 -1.76
C ALA A 59 18.47 -20.08 -1.63
N LEU A 60 17.91 -20.01 -0.42
CA LEU A 60 16.59 -19.41 -0.19
C LEU A 60 16.54 -17.90 -0.51
N THR A 61 17.69 -17.24 -0.48
CA THR A 61 17.81 -15.79 -0.72
C THR A 61 18.25 -15.42 -2.13
N SER A 62 18.38 -16.41 -3.02
CA SER A 62 18.77 -16.21 -4.42
C SER A 62 17.61 -15.72 -5.29
N ASP A 63 17.90 -15.31 -6.52
CA ASP A 63 16.94 -14.89 -7.55
C ASP A 63 16.42 -16.07 -8.40
N ASP A 64 16.53 -17.31 -7.90
CA ASP A 64 16.04 -18.52 -8.57
C ASP A 64 14.50 -18.57 -8.56
N PRO A 65 13.81 -18.62 -9.72
CA PRO A 65 12.35 -18.58 -9.78
C PRO A 65 11.64 -19.77 -9.12
N SER A 66 12.23 -20.96 -9.23
CA SER A 66 11.61 -22.23 -8.82
C SER A 66 12.24 -22.80 -7.55
N TYR A 67 13.22 -22.08 -6.98
CA TYR A 67 14.10 -22.56 -5.92
C TYR A 67 14.83 -23.84 -6.32
N ASP A 68 15.14 -24.03 -7.61
CA ASP A 68 15.76 -25.24 -8.14
C ASP A 68 17.11 -25.53 -7.49
N THR A 69 17.88 -24.48 -7.20
CA THR A 69 19.16 -24.60 -6.51
C THR A 69 18.98 -25.00 -5.05
N ALA A 70 18.01 -24.42 -4.33
CA ALA A 70 17.69 -24.84 -2.96
C ALA A 70 17.23 -26.30 -2.91
N ARG A 71 16.46 -26.75 -3.91
CA ARG A 71 16.02 -28.15 -4.04
C ARG A 71 17.20 -29.13 -4.19
N LYS A 72 18.35 -28.71 -4.73
CA LYS A 72 19.55 -29.57 -4.84
C LYS A 72 20.17 -29.92 -3.48
N TYR A 73 19.90 -29.15 -2.43
CA TYR A 73 20.31 -29.46 -1.05
C TYR A 73 19.39 -30.48 -0.36
N LEU A 74 18.21 -30.73 -0.93
CA LEU A 74 17.21 -31.65 -0.39
C LEU A 74 17.41 -33.08 -0.91
N SER A 75 16.85 -34.07 -0.21
CA SER A 75 16.70 -35.42 -0.73
C SER A 75 15.67 -35.42 -1.87
N ASP A 76 15.72 -36.41 -2.75
CA ASP A 76 14.78 -36.51 -3.88
C ASP A 76 13.30 -36.42 -3.44
N ASP A 77 12.98 -36.97 -2.28
CA ASP A 77 11.62 -36.98 -1.74
C ASP A 77 11.21 -35.64 -1.13
N ALA A 78 12.09 -35.05 -0.31
CA ALA A 78 11.89 -33.72 0.24
C ALA A 78 11.81 -32.66 -0.88
N ALA A 79 12.64 -32.78 -1.92
CA ALA A 79 12.62 -31.87 -3.08
C ALA A 79 11.27 -31.88 -3.83
N ARG A 80 10.56 -33.02 -3.87
CA ARG A 80 9.24 -33.14 -4.52
C ARG A 80 8.10 -32.63 -3.65
N THR A 81 8.21 -32.77 -2.33
CA THR A 81 7.13 -32.48 -1.38
C THR A 81 7.21 -31.07 -0.79
N TRP A 82 8.41 -30.49 -0.68
CA TRP A 82 8.61 -29.16 -0.15
C TRP A 82 7.95 -28.07 -1.01
N ARG A 83 7.19 -27.19 -0.34
CA ARG A 83 6.47 -26.06 -0.94
C ARG A 83 7.04 -24.72 -0.43
N PRO A 84 8.07 -24.14 -1.08
CA PRO A 84 8.65 -22.86 -0.67
C PRO A 84 7.66 -21.69 -0.74
N GLU A 85 6.74 -21.71 -1.70
CA GLU A 85 5.77 -20.65 -1.97
C GLU A 85 4.63 -20.56 -0.95
N ARG A 86 4.52 -21.52 -0.03
CA ARG A 86 3.44 -21.54 0.97
C ARG A 86 3.52 -20.43 2.00
N SER A 87 4.73 -20.04 2.39
CA SER A 87 4.94 -18.96 3.34
C SER A 87 6.40 -18.50 3.36
N THR A 88 6.63 -17.24 3.70
CA THR A 88 7.94 -16.70 4.05
C THR A 88 7.93 -16.26 5.50
N THR A 89 8.82 -16.83 6.32
CA THR A 89 9.05 -16.35 7.70
C THR A 89 10.19 -15.33 7.68
N VAL A 90 9.92 -14.12 8.19
CA VAL A 90 10.90 -13.05 8.30
C VAL A 90 11.39 -12.99 9.74
N LEU A 91 12.70 -13.07 9.90
CA LEU A 91 13.39 -12.99 11.18
C LEU A 91 14.08 -11.62 11.35
N ALA A 92 14.23 -11.14 12.57
CA ALA A 92 14.93 -9.88 12.87
C ALA A 92 16.36 -9.88 12.31
N ASN A 93 17.05 -11.02 12.44
CA ASN A 93 18.36 -11.31 11.88
C ASN A 93 18.29 -12.59 11.04
N GLY A 94 19.33 -12.89 10.26
CA GLY A 94 19.42 -14.17 9.54
C GLY A 94 19.24 -15.39 10.49
N PRO A 95 18.63 -16.48 10.02
CA PRO A 95 18.43 -17.68 10.82
C PRO A 95 19.78 -18.25 11.30
N SER A 96 19.87 -18.55 12.60
CA SER A 96 21.03 -19.23 13.18
C SER A 96 20.81 -20.74 13.23
N ILE A 97 21.90 -21.51 13.14
CA ILE A 97 21.89 -22.96 13.33
C ILE A 97 22.36 -23.24 14.77
N GLU A 98 21.44 -23.63 15.65
CA GLU A 98 21.76 -23.86 17.05
C GLU A 98 22.44 -25.20 17.28
N THR A 99 23.67 -25.15 17.82
CA THR A 99 24.50 -26.29 18.27
C THR A 99 24.82 -27.30 17.15
N ASP A 100 26.06 -27.82 17.14
CA ASP A 100 26.52 -28.84 16.19
C ASP A 100 25.42 -29.87 15.97
N CYS A 101 24.92 -29.91 14.74
CA CYS A 101 23.75 -30.69 14.39
C CYS A 101 23.90 -32.09 14.98
N ARG A 102 23.08 -32.42 15.98
CA ARG A 102 23.39 -33.52 16.88
C ARG A 102 23.20 -34.83 16.12
N ALA A 103 24.25 -35.66 16.10
CA ALA A 103 24.12 -37.08 15.87
C ALA A 103 23.11 -37.64 16.89
N GLY A 104 22.22 -38.53 16.46
CA GLY A 104 21.30 -39.22 17.39
C GLY A 104 22.06 -39.78 18.59
N ALA A 105 21.46 -39.77 19.79
CA ALA A 105 22.12 -40.14 21.04
C ALA A 105 22.82 -41.51 20.97
N GLY A 106 24.12 -41.52 20.65
CA GLY A 106 24.97 -42.70 20.51
C GLY A 106 26.31 -42.34 19.87
N GLN A 107 27.42 -42.86 20.40
CA GLN A 107 28.80 -42.58 19.96
C GLN A 107 29.20 -43.26 18.63
N GLU A 108 28.26 -43.54 17.72
CA GLU A 108 28.54 -44.09 16.39
C GLU A 108 28.41 -43.03 15.29
N PRO A 109 29.10 -43.15 14.14
CA PRO A 109 28.85 -42.30 12.99
C PRO A 109 27.39 -42.47 12.54
N THR A 110 26.53 -41.52 12.87
CA THR A 110 25.12 -41.58 12.48
C THR A 110 24.96 -41.06 11.06
N ASP A 111 24.32 -41.83 10.17
CA ASP A 111 23.91 -41.40 8.82
C ASP A 111 22.72 -40.40 8.82
N SER A 112 22.36 -39.89 10.01
CA SER A 112 21.25 -38.97 10.23
C SER A 112 21.59 -37.96 11.32
N VAL A 113 21.22 -36.70 11.09
CA VAL A 113 21.54 -35.59 11.97
C VAL A 113 20.37 -34.61 12.01
N THR A 114 20.06 -34.05 13.19
CA THR A 114 19.03 -32.98 13.31
C THR A 114 19.68 -31.65 13.70
N CYS A 115 19.49 -30.63 12.88
CA CYS A 115 19.81 -29.24 13.17
C CYS A 115 18.57 -28.50 13.69
N VAL A 116 18.77 -27.41 14.43
CA VAL A 116 17.68 -26.49 14.82
C VAL A 116 17.96 -25.12 14.23
N LEU A 117 17.06 -24.63 13.39
CA LEU A 117 17.05 -23.24 12.94
C LEU A 117 16.39 -22.38 14.02
N ALA A 118 17.03 -21.29 14.37
CA ALA A 118 16.52 -20.36 15.38
C ALA A 118 16.64 -18.89 14.95
N GLY A 119 15.86 -18.05 15.64
CA GLY A 119 15.91 -16.61 15.50
C GLY A 119 14.73 -15.94 16.19
N THR A 120 14.60 -14.63 16.02
CA THR A 120 13.45 -13.86 16.49
C THR A 120 12.57 -13.56 15.30
N ARG A 121 11.33 -14.03 15.30
CA ARG A 121 10.37 -13.75 14.23
C ARG A 121 9.87 -12.32 14.34
N VAL A 122 9.75 -11.65 13.21
CA VAL A 122 9.20 -10.29 13.09
C VAL A 122 7.99 -10.23 12.16
N ALA A 123 7.87 -11.19 11.23
CA ALA A 123 6.70 -11.29 10.36
C ALA A 123 6.57 -12.65 9.67
N THR A 124 5.41 -12.84 9.06
CA THR A 124 5.14 -13.91 8.09
C THR A 124 4.48 -13.34 6.85
N VAL A 125 4.81 -13.89 5.68
CA VAL A 125 4.07 -13.69 4.43
C VAL A 125 3.41 -15.02 4.06
N ASP A 126 2.12 -15.02 3.80
CA ASP A 126 1.35 -16.22 3.47
C ASP A 126 1.28 -16.48 1.95
N ALA A 127 0.50 -17.50 1.55
CA ALA A 127 0.32 -17.89 0.15
C ALA A 127 -0.47 -16.86 -0.69
N GLN A 128 -1.20 -15.95 -0.04
CA GLN A 128 -1.85 -14.79 -0.67
C GLN A 128 -0.88 -13.61 -0.81
N GLN A 129 0.39 -13.81 -0.42
CA GLN A 129 1.44 -12.80 -0.36
C GLN A 129 1.16 -11.71 0.69
N ALA A 130 0.24 -11.95 1.62
CA ALA A 130 -0.13 -10.99 2.65
C ALA A 130 0.94 -10.99 3.76
N TYR A 131 1.49 -9.83 4.08
CA TYR A 131 2.39 -9.65 5.21
C TYR A 131 1.58 -9.50 6.50
N GLN A 132 2.05 -10.16 7.55
CA GLN A 132 1.49 -10.04 8.90
C GLN A 132 2.63 -9.92 9.91
N PRO A 133 2.65 -8.87 10.75
CA PRO A 133 3.59 -8.75 11.85
C PRO A 133 3.41 -9.94 12.78
N ALA A 134 4.53 -10.48 13.26
CA ALA A 134 4.53 -11.61 14.17
C ALA A 134 5.74 -11.51 15.09
N ASP A 135 5.56 -11.80 16.36
CA ASP A 135 6.62 -11.76 17.36
C ASP A 135 6.97 -13.16 17.89
N GLY A 136 7.98 -13.20 18.74
CA GLY A 136 8.41 -14.38 19.48
C GLY A 136 9.55 -15.17 18.84
N SER A 137 9.99 -16.21 19.55
CA SER A 137 11.11 -17.05 19.12
C SER A 137 10.70 -17.95 17.95
N TYR A 138 11.50 -17.97 16.89
CA TYR A 138 11.46 -18.97 15.85
C TYR A 138 12.40 -20.12 16.22
N ARG A 139 11.89 -21.36 16.26
CA ARG A 139 12.69 -22.58 16.44
C ARG A 139 12.08 -23.70 15.61
N LYS A 140 12.82 -24.23 14.62
CA LYS A 140 12.37 -25.34 13.76
C LYS A 140 13.46 -26.37 13.58
N LYS A 141 13.08 -27.65 13.62
CA LYS A 141 14.00 -28.77 13.38
C LYS A 141 14.14 -29.01 11.87
N VAL A 142 15.37 -29.26 11.43
CA VAL A 142 15.69 -29.71 10.08
C VAL A 142 16.49 -30.99 10.18
N HIS A 143 16.01 -32.06 9.55
CA HIS A 143 16.64 -33.37 9.53
C HIS A 143 17.47 -33.51 8.25
N LEU A 144 18.67 -34.05 8.41
CA LEU A 144 19.58 -34.37 7.33
C LEU A 144 19.94 -35.85 7.39
N THR A 145 20.08 -36.45 6.22
CA THR A 145 20.53 -37.83 6.08
C THR A 145 21.60 -37.96 5.01
N ARG A 146 22.46 -38.96 5.13
CA ARG A 146 23.42 -39.32 4.09
C ARG A 146 22.72 -40.18 3.05
N SER A 147 22.73 -39.73 1.80
CA SER A 147 22.18 -40.48 0.67
C SER A 147 22.87 -41.82 0.51
N ALA A 148 22.12 -42.92 0.60
CA ALA A 148 22.65 -44.27 0.40
C ALA A 148 23.24 -44.50 -1.01
N LYS A 149 22.82 -43.71 -2.01
CA LYS A 149 23.29 -43.81 -3.40
C LYS A 149 24.61 -43.07 -3.64
N THR A 150 24.75 -41.88 -3.05
CA THR A 150 25.86 -40.95 -3.37
C THR A 150 26.80 -40.71 -2.20
N GLY A 151 26.46 -41.16 -1.00
CA GLY A 151 27.23 -40.91 0.22
C GLY A 151 27.22 -39.43 0.67
N GLN A 152 26.45 -38.58 0.01
CA GLN A 152 26.40 -37.14 0.31
C GLN A 152 25.25 -36.78 1.24
N TRP A 153 25.45 -35.77 2.09
CA TRP A 153 24.42 -35.24 2.99
C TRP A 153 23.34 -34.47 2.23
N ARG A 154 22.08 -34.68 2.61
CA ARG A 154 20.90 -33.98 2.07
C ARG A 154 19.88 -33.74 3.18
N ILE A 155 19.10 -32.68 3.06
CA ILE A 155 17.97 -32.38 3.94
C ILE A 155 16.77 -33.23 3.51
N ASP A 156 16.24 -34.06 4.40
CA ASP A 156 15.09 -34.96 4.14
C ASP A 156 13.87 -34.64 5.01
N GLY A 157 14.01 -33.78 6.03
CA GLY A 157 12.89 -33.30 6.83
C GLY A 157 13.00 -31.82 7.14
N LEU A 158 12.06 -31.00 6.64
CA LEU A 158 12.02 -29.56 6.86
C LEU A 158 10.59 -29.03 6.88
N PRO A 159 10.32 -27.89 7.53
CA PRO A 159 9.04 -27.19 7.39
C PRO A 159 8.80 -26.70 5.95
N ASP A 160 7.52 -26.63 5.56
CA ASP A 160 7.12 -25.89 4.34
C ASP A 160 7.46 -24.40 4.46
N GLY A 161 7.62 -23.76 3.31
CA GLY A 161 7.97 -22.34 3.21
C GLY A 161 9.47 -22.06 3.24
N VAL A 162 9.79 -20.77 3.28
CA VAL A 162 11.15 -20.22 3.34
C VAL A 162 11.34 -19.39 4.60
N VAL A 163 12.58 -19.27 5.07
CA VAL A 163 12.94 -18.43 6.22
C VAL A 163 14.16 -17.58 5.87
N MET A 164 14.12 -16.29 6.19
CA MET A 164 15.22 -15.35 5.91
C MET A 164 15.22 -14.18 6.90
N GLY A 165 16.34 -13.45 6.97
CA GLY A 165 16.43 -12.24 7.78
C GLY A 165 15.71 -11.06 7.13
N LYS A 166 15.36 -10.04 7.93
CA LYS A 166 14.66 -8.82 7.48
C LYS A 166 15.39 -8.12 6.33
N SER A 167 16.72 -7.99 6.42
CA SER A 167 17.52 -7.37 5.35
C SER A 167 17.51 -8.15 4.03
N ASP A 168 17.46 -9.49 4.08
CA ASP A 168 17.33 -10.31 2.87
C ASP A 168 15.92 -10.19 2.28
N PHE A 169 14.90 -10.17 3.16
CA PHE A 169 13.51 -9.98 2.74
C PHE A 169 13.33 -8.64 2.02
N GLN A 170 13.83 -7.55 2.58
CA GLN A 170 13.70 -6.21 1.97
C GLN A 170 14.50 -6.06 0.68
N ARG A 171 15.59 -6.82 0.51
CA ARG A 171 16.35 -6.85 -0.75
C ARG A 171 15.62 -7.64 -1.85
N ASN A 172 15.00 -8.76 -1.48
CA ASN A 172 14.47 -9.73 -2.43
C ASN A 172 12.98 -9.52 -2.75
N TYR A 173 12.22 -8.91 -1.83
CA TYR A 173 10.80 -8.68 -1.96
C TYR A 173 10.51 -7.18 -2.06
N THR A 174 9.48 -6.85 -2.81
CA THR A 174 8.90 -5.51 -2.86
C THR A 174 7.42 -5.57 -2.54
N SER A 175 6.92 -4.51 -1.92
CA SER A 175 5.50 -4.34 -1.67
C SER A 175 4.80 -3.80 -2.92
N VAL A 176 3.66 -4.38 -3.26
CA VAL A 176 2.83 -4.00 -4.42
C VAL A 176 1.39 -3.95 -3.95
N ASP A 177 0.68 -2.90 -4.31
CA ASP A 177 -0.74 -2.77 -4.03
C ASP A 177 -1.57 -3.49 -5.08
N LYS A 178 -2.29 -4.54 -4.69
CA LYS A 178 -3.38 -5.07 -5.52
C LYS A 178 -4.58 -4.15 -5.37
N TYR A 179 -5.11 -3.64 -6.47
CA TYR A 179 -6.30 -2.82 -6.41
C TYR A 179 -7.56 -3.68 -6.54
N TYR A 180 -8.57 -3.38 -5.72
CA TYR A 180 -9.93 -3.92 -5.81
C TYR A 180 -10.94 -2.78 -5.70
N PHE A 181 -12.22 -3.03 -5.94
CA PHE A 181 -13.25 -2.01 -5.78
C PHE A 181 -13.97 -2.18 -4.44
N ALA A 182 -14.20 -1.09 -3.71
CA ALA A 182 -15.02 -1.12 -2.51
C ALA A 182 -16.44 -1.62 -2.85
N SER A 183 -16.99 -2.51 -2.01
CA SER A 183 -18.31 -3.12 -2.26
C SER A 183 -19.46 -2.15 -1.99
N ASP A 184 -19.37 -1.40 -0.88
CA ASP A 184 -20.45 -0.53 -0.38
C ASP A 184 -20.06 0.96 -0.34
N THR A 185 -19.04 1.34 -1.13
CA THR A 185 -18.51 2.70 -1.19
C THR A 185 -18.42 3.16 -2.64
N THR A 186 -18.92 4.37 -2.91
CA THR A 186 -18.70 5.09 -4.17
C THR A 186 -18.20 6.50 -3.86
N ALA A 187 -17.46 7.10 -4.78
CA ALA A 187 -16.97 8.46 -4.61
C ALA A 187 -18.15 9.44 -4.59
N GLY A 188 -18.35 10.18 -3.50
CA GLY A 188 -19.56 10.98 -3.26
C GLY A 188 -19.83 12.04 -4.34
N ALA A 189 -18.78 12.62 -4.93
CA ALA A 189 -18.92 13.65 -5.96
C ALA A 189 -19.27 13.10 -7.36
N THR A 190 -18.86 11.87 -7.68
CA THR A 190 -18.94 11.33 -9.06
C THR A 190 -19.76 10.05 -9.19
N GLY A 191 -20.03 9.35 -8.08
CA GLY A 191 -20.65 8.03 -8.06
C GLY A 191 -19.77 6.91 -8.62
N GLN A 192 -18.48 7.17 -8.88
CA GLN A 192 -17.55 6.17 -9.41
C GLN A 192 -17.25 5.07 -8.38
N PRO A 193 -16.94 3.84 -8.82
CA PRO A 193 -16.31 2.83 -7.98
C PRO A 193 -15.04 3.38 -7.32
N VAL A 194 -14.85 3.08 -6.04
CA VAL A 194 -13.64 3.44 -5.29
C VAL A 194 -12.66 2.28 -5.36
N ALA A 195 -11.45 2.51 -5.85
CA ALA A 195 -10.39 1.53 -5.83
C ALA A 195 -9.67 1.55 -4.48
N VAL A 196 -9.34 0.37 -3.98
CA VAL A 196 -8.76 0.12 -2.66
C VAL A 196 -7.47 -0.67 -2.82
N ALA A 197 -6.38 -0.14 -2.27
CA ALA A 197 -5.08 -0.79 -2.28
C ALA A 197 -5.00 -1.91 -1.22
N ASP A 198 -4.60 -3.10 -1.66
CA ASP A 198 -4.37 -4.30 -0.86
C ASP A 198 -2.88 -4.70 -0.96
N PRO A 199 -2.01 -4.17 -0.08
CA PRO A 199 -0.56 -4.39 -0.18
C PRO A 199 -0.19 -5.85 0.04
N VAL A 200 0.68 -6.35 -0.83
CA VAL A 200 1.25 -7.70 -0.78
C VAL A 200 2.72 -7.69 -1.16
N PHE A 201 3.45 -8.75 -0.82
CA PHE A 201 4.88 -8.86 -1.11
C PHE A 201 5.18 -9.88 -2.22
N VAL A 202 5.88 -9.42 -3.25
CA VAL A 202 6.34 -10.26 -4.37
C VAL A 202 7.85 -10.19 -4.49
N ARG A 203 8.48 -11.28 -4.94
CA ARG A 203 9.91 -11.29 -5.27
C ARG A 203 10.17 -10.41 -6.47
N SER A 204 10.89 -9.30 -6.26
CA SER A 204 11.00 -8.21 -7.24
C SER A 204 11.68 -8.63 -8.54
N LYS A 205 12.66 -9.54 -8.47
CA LYS A 205 13.47 -10.01 -9.62
C LYS A 205 12.98 -11.30 -10.26
N VAL A 206 11.85 -11.84 -9.80
CA VAL A 206 11.34 -13.15 -10.22
C VAL A 206 9.94 -13.01 -10.79
N ASP A 207 9.87 -12.71 -12.09
CA ASP A 207 8.64 -12.63 -12.89
C ASP A 207 7.50 -11.88 -12.15
N ALA A 208 7.87 -10.77 -11.49
CA ALA A 208 6.99 -10.06 -10.55
C ALA A 208 5.68 -9.64 -11.21
N MET A 209 5.74 -9.19 -12.47
CA MET A 209 4.57 -8.82 -13.28
C MET A 209 3.59 -9.98 -13.42
N THR A 210 4.05 -11.15 -13.88
CA THR A 210 3.16 -12.32 -14.02
C THR A 210 2.63 -12.79 -12.68
N GLN A 211 3.48 -12.83 -11.64
CA GLN A 211 3.05 -13.21 -10.30
C GLN A 211 1.98 -12.27 -9.75
N MET A 212 2.09 -10.96 -10.02
CA MET A 212 1.09 -10.00 -9.57
C MET A 212 -0.21 -10.08 -10.33
N VAL A 213 -0.19 -10.32 -11.64
CA VAL A 213 -1.43 -10.60 -12.37
C VAL A 213 -2.09 -11.87 -11.84
N ARG A 214 -1.34 -12.95 -11.59
CA ARG A 214 -1.91 -14.19 -11.00
C ARG A 214 -2.51 -13.93 -9.62
N SER A 215 -1.80 -13.21 -8.76
CA SER A 215 -2.26 -12.88 -7.41
C SER A 215 -3.51 -12.01 -7.42
N LEU A 216 -3.58 -11.02 -8.33
CA LEU A 216 -4.75 -10.17 -8.52
C LEU A 216 -5.98 -10.99 -8.95
N LEU A 217 -5.80 -11.93 -9.87
CA LEU A 217 -6.87 -12.83 -10.34
C LEU A 217 -7.32 -13.85 -9.27
N ASN A 218 -6.41 -14.24 -8.37
CA ASN A 218 -6.73 -15.12 -7.24
C ASN A 218 -7.56 -14.41 -6.15
N GLY A 219 -7.54 -13.08 -6.11
CA GLY A 219 -8.39 -12.26 -5.24
C GLY A 219 -7.66 -11.54 -4.10
N PRO A 220 -8.41 -10.75 -3.31
CA PRO A 220 -7.87 -9.93 -2.23
C PRO A 220 -7.34 -10.78 -1.08
N THR A 221 -6.54 -10.18 -0.21
CA THR A 221 -6.17 -10.77 1.08
C THR A 221 -7.43 -11.09 1.89
N SER A 222 -7.34 -12.10 2.77
CA SER A 222 -8.47 -12.50 3.63
C SER A 222 -8.95 -11.37 4.54
N TRP A 223 -8.03 -10.50 4.95
CA TRP A 223 -8.34 -9.32 5.76
C TRP A 223 -9.14 -8.28 4.97
N LEU A 224 -8.84 -8.02 3.69
CA LEU A 224 -9.59 -7.01 2.93
C LEU A 224 -10.86 -7.56 2.26
N GLY A 225 -10.85 -8.84 1.86
CA GLY A 225 -11.88 -9.48 1.05
C GLY A 225 -13.35 -9.22 1.44
N PRO A 226 -13.73 -9.14 2.73
CA PRO A 226 -15.12 -8.90 3.11
C PRO A 226 -15.71 -7.55 2.69
N VAL A 227 -14.89 -6.53 2.37
CA VAL A 227 -15.37 -5.16 2.06
C VAL A 227 -15.02 -4.70 0.64
N VAL A 228 -14.43 -5.59 -0.16
CA VAL A 228 -14.05 -5.30 -1.55
C VAL A 228 -14.56 -6.37 -2.51
N ARG A 229 -14.60 -6.04 -3.79
CA ARG A 229 -14.97 -6.93 -4.90
C ARG A 229 -13.96 -6.83 -6.03
N SER A 230 -13.83 -7.91 -6.79
CA SER A 230 -13.05 -7.89 -8.03
C SER A 230 -13.89 -7.49 -9.25
N GLY A 231 -13.25 -6.80 -10.19
CA GLY A 231 -13.70 -6.62 -11.56
C GLY A 231 -13.79 -7.95 -12.33
N PHE A 232 -13.04 -8.97 -11.94
CA PHE A 232 -13.01 -10.25 -12.65
C PHE A 232 -14.13 -11.22 -12.22
N PRO A 233 -14.74 -11.96 -13.16
CA PRO A 233 -15.57 -13.11 -12.82
C PRO A 233 -14.78 -14.16 -12.02
N THR A 234 -15.44 -14.83 -11.07
CA THR A 234 -14.84 -15.92 -10.30
C THR A 234 -14.31 -17.02 -11.23
N GLY A 235 -13.09 -17.50 -10.97
CA GLY A 235 -12.44 -18.53 -11.79
C GLY A 235 -11.67 -17.99 -13.01
N THR A 236 -11.63 -16.66 -13.20
CA THR A 236 -10.72 -16.06 -14.18
C THR A 236 -9.27 -16.36 -13.80
N ALA A 237 -8.47 -16.76 -14.78
CA ALA A 237 -7.04 -16.99 -14.63
C ALA A 237 -6.31 -16.57 -15.90
N LEU A 238 -4.99 -16.39 -15.80
CA LEU A 238 -4.12 -16.35 -16.98
C LEU A 238 -4.27 -17.65 -17.78
N GLN A 239 -4.05 -17.57 -19.10
CA GLN A 239 -3.90 -18.78 -19.90
C GLN A 239 -2.73 -19.65 -19.38
N LYS A 240 -2.78 -20.95 -19.70
CA LYS A 240 -1.73 -21.89 -19.30
C LYS A 240 -0.38 -21.45 -19.87
N ASP A 241 0.68 -21.70 -19.10
CA ASP A 241 2.07 -21.47 -19.49
C ASP A 241 2.48 -20.01 -19.75
N VAL A 242 1.57 -19.04 -19.53
CA VAL A 242 1.92 -17.61 -19.56
C VAL A 242 2.93 -17.29 -18.47
N SER A 243 4.08 -16.76 -18.86
CA SER A 243 5.17 -16.31 -17.98
C SER A 243 5.90 -15.14 -18.62
N GLY A 244 6.65 -14.37 -17.82
CA GLY A 244 7.46 -13.26 -18.33
C GLY A 244 6.64 -12.12 -18.93
N LEU A 245 5.44 -11.85 -18.40
CA LEU A 245 4.63 -10.70 -18.80
C LEU A 245 5.44 -9.41 -18.65
N ALA A 246 5.52 -8.64 -19.73
CA ALA A 246 6.22 -7.36 -19.77
C ALA A 246 5.49 -6.42 -20.74
N PRO A 247 5.50 -5.09 -20.50
CA PRO A 247 5.00 -4.12 -21.45
C PRO A 247 5.80 -4.15 -22.77
N ASP A 248 5.12 -3.83 -23.87
CA ASP A 248 5.77 -3.62 -25.17
C ASP A 248 6.50 -2.27 -25.23
N ASP A 249 7.02 -1.92 -26.42
CA ASP A 249 7.73 -0.67 -26.68
C ASP A 249 6.84 0.58 -26.61
N GLN A 250 5.52 0.40 -26.63
CA GLN A 250 4.51 1.44 -26.44
C GLN A 250 4.00 1.50 -25.00
N ASN A 251 4.70 0.87 -24.05
CA ASN A 251 4.29 0.75 -22.66
C ASN A 251 2.89 0.13 -22.48
N LYS A 252 2.47 -0.75 -23.39
CA LYS A 252 1.21 -1.50 -23.31
C LYS A 252 1.48 -2.90 -22.82
N LEU A 253 0.73 -3.34 -21.81
CA LEU A 253 0.77 -4.73 -21.35
C LEU A 253 -0.40 -5.53 -21.92
N THR A 254 -0.10 -6.64 -22.59
CA THR A 254 -1.13 -7.60 -23.03
C THR A 254 -1.27 -8.72 -22.00
N VAL A 255 -2.49 -9.01 -21.56
CA VAL A 255 -2.80 -9.99 -20.53
C VAL A 255 -3.72 -11.09 -21.09
N PRO A 256 -3.18 -12.28 -21.41
CA PRO A 256 -3.97 -13.40 -21.93
C PRO A 256 -4.74 -14.13 -20.81
N LEU A 257 -6.07 -14.13 -20.90
CA LEU A 257 -6.99 -14.71 -19.92
C LEU A 257 -7.68 -15.96 -20.45
N ASN A 258 -8.17 -16.80 -19.54
CA ASN A 258 -9.01 -17.97 -19.85
C ASN A 258 -10.49 -17.63 -20.13
N LEU A 259 -10.82 -16.35 -20.33
CA LEU A 259 -12.19 -15.86 -20.54
C LEU A 259 -12.57 -15.82 -22.03
N LYS A 260 -13.84 -16.04 -22.35
CA LYS A 260 -14.36 -15.83 -23.71
C LYS A 260 -14.95 -14.42 -23.84
N ALA A 261 -14.74 -13.78 -24.99
CA ALA A 261 -15.27 -12.44 -25.27
C ALA A 261 -16.79 -12.31 -25.06
N SER A 262 -17.55 -13.36 -25.39
CA SER A 262 -19.00 -13.39 -25.20
C SER A 262 -19.46 -13.35 -23.73
N GLN A 263 -18.55 -13.52 -22.77
CA GLN A 263 -18.85 -13.57 -21.34
C GLN A 263 -18.59 -12.24 -20.62
N VAL A 264 -18.02 -11.24 -21.31
CA VAL A 264 -17.57 -9.99 -20.69
C VAL A 264 -18.27 -8.81 -21.33
N ALA A 265 -19.10 -8.10 -20.55
CA ALA A 265 -19.71 -6.85 -20.98
C ALA A 265 -18.67 -5.71 -21.01
N PRO A 266 -18.81 -4.69 -21.88
CA PRO A 266 -17.82 -3.62 -22.02
C PRO A 266 -17.48 -2.91 -20.71
N GLY A 267 -18.48 -2.51 -19.91
CA GLY A 267 -18.24 -1.85 -18.61
C GLY A 267 -17.51 -2.76 -17.61
N LYS A 268 -17.77 -4.07 -17.65
CA LYS A 268 -17.06 -5.04 -16.82
C LYS A 268 -15.60 -5.21 -17.25
N CYS A 269 -15.35 -5.20 -18.56
CA CYS A 269 -13.99 -5.23 -19.10
C CYS A 269 -13.20 -3.98 -18.70
N THR A 270 -13.83 -2.80 -18.72
CA THR A 270 -13.22 -1.57 -18.18
C THR A 270 -12.82 -1.75 -16.72
N GLU A 271 -13.71 -2.23 -15.84
CA GLU A 271 -13.34 -2.50 -14.43
C GLU A 271 -12.17 -3.48 -14.31
N MET A 272 -12.18 -4.57 -15.09
CA MET A 272 -11.10 -5.57 -15.10
C MET A 272 -9.76 -4.95 -15.50
N ALA A 273 -9.73 -4.18 -16.59
CA ALA A 273 -8.52 -3.55 -17.09
C ALA A 273 -8.02 -2.43 -16.16
N THR A 274 -8.93 -1.67 -15.53
CA THR A 274 -8.59 -0.64 -14.52
C THR A 274 -7.92 -1.31 -13.32
N GLN A 275 -8.47 -2.43 -12.85
CA GLN A 275 -7.92 -3.19 -11.73
C GLN A 275 -6.49 -3.67 -12.00
N VAL A 276 -6.22 -4.16 -13.23
CA VAL A 276 -4.88 -4.58 -13.65
C VAL A 276 -3.93 -3.40 -13.76
N LEU A 277 -4.36 -2.31 -14.42
CA LEU A 277 -3.52 -1.14 -14.64
C LEU A 277 -3.07 -0.54 -13.29
N PHE A 278 -4.00 -0.25 -12.38
CA PHE A 278 -3.67 0.32 -11.07
C PHE A 278 -2.71 -0.57 -10.27
N THR A 279 -2.91 -1.89 -10.29
CA THR A 279 -2.04 -2.86 -9.59
C THR A 279 -0.60 -2.86 -10.11
N LEU A 280 -0.43 -2.73 -11.44
CA LEU A 280 0.88 -2.91 -12.05
C LEU A 280 1.69 -1.62 -12.14
N ARG A 281 1.09 -0.44 -11.91
CA ARG A 281 1.81 0.84 -11.88
C ARG A 281 2.84 0.92 -10.74
N ASN A 282 2.59 0.28 -9.60
CA ASN A 282 3.58 0.16 -8.52
C ASN A 282 4.87 -0.55 -9.00
N LEU A 283 4.76 -1.52 -9.92
CA LEU A 283 5.90 -2.25 -10.47
C LEU A 283 6.51 -1.57 -11.71
N THR A 284 5.67 -1.06 -12.61
CA THR A 284 6.09 -0.39 -13.83
C THR A 284 5.39 0.97 -13.94
N PRO A 285 5.95 2.05 -13.37
CA PRO A 285 5.33 3.38 -13.39
C PRO A 285 5.14 3.96 -14.80
N THR A 286 5.86 3.45 -15.79
CA THR A 286 5.75 3.86 -17.20
C THR A 286 4.62 3.15 -17.95
N LEU A 287 3.90 2.21 -17.33
CA LEU A 287 2.80 1.47 -17.98
C LEU A 287 1.66 2.44 -18.34
N GLU A 288 1.38 2.59 -19.63
CA GLU A 288 0.39 3.56 -20.14
C GLU A 288 -0.96 2.93 -20.44
N SER A 289 -0.98 1.63 -20.80
CA SER A 289 -2.21 0.93 -21.14
C SER A 289 -2.15 -0.58 -20.90
N VAL A 290 -3.34 -1.18 -20.76
CA VAL A 290 -3.52 -2.63 -20.61
C VAL A 290 -4.49 -3.11 -21.69
N GLU A 291 -4.11 -4.19 -22.37
CA GLU A 291 -4.98 -4.95 -23.26
C GLU A 291 -5.31 -6.31 -22.62
N LEU A 292 -6.60 -6.62 -22.49
CA LEU A 292 -7.05 -7.92 -22.02
C LEU A 292 -7.39 -8.79 -23.23
N GLU A 293 -6.78 -9.97 -23.32
CA GLU A 293 -6.98 -10.92 -24.40
C GLU A 293 -7.74 -12.15 -23.91
N GLY A 294 -8.71 -12.63 -24.69
CA GLY A 294 -9.52 -13.80 -24.38
C GLY A 294 -8.83 -15.12 -24.73
N ALA A 295 -9.46 -16.23 -24.35
CA ALA A 295 -8.97 -17.59 -24.58
C ALA A 295 -8.83 -17.97 -26.06
N ASP A 296 -9.46 -17.21 -26.97
CA ASP A 296 -9.38 -17.37 -28.41
C ASP A 296 -8.35 -16.43 -29.08
N GLY A 297 -7.53 -15.73 -28.27
CA GLY A 297 -6.57 -14.75 -28.75
C GLY A 297 -7.20 -13.43 -29.20
N ARG A 298 -8.52 -13.26 -29.02
CA ARG A 298 -9.21 -12.03 -29.40
C ARG A 298 -9.16 -11.04 -28.26
N ARG A 299 -8.93 -9.78 -28.61
CA ARG A 299 -9.03 -8.65 -27.68
C ARG A 299 -10.42 -8.57 -27.05
N LEU A 300 -10.46 -8.56 -25.72
CA LEU A 300 -11.65 -8.29 -24.92
C LEU A 300 -11.87 -6.78 -24.81
N CYS A 301 -10.84 -6.05 -24.41
CA CYS A 301 -10.79 -4.59 -24.36
C CYS A 301 -9.35 -4.09 -24.24
N ASP A 302 -9.17 -2.81 -24.56
CA ASP A 302 -8.00 -2.01 -24.23
C ASP A 302 -8.40 -0.85 -23.31
N LEU A 303 -7.48 -0.43 -22.46
CA LEU A 303 -7.68 0.66 -21.50
C LEU A 303 -6.39 1.47 -21.33
N SER A 304 -6.46 2.78 -21.57
CA SER A 304 -5.41 3.74 -21.23
C SER A 304 -5.52 4.22 -19.78
N GLU A 305 -4.44 4.81 -19.27
CA GLU A 305 -4.40 5.49 -17.98
C GLU A 305 -5.54 6.50 -17.79
N GLU A 306 -5.69 7.46 -18.70
CA GLU A 306 -6.75 8.49 -18.61
C GLU A 306 -8.15 7.88 -18.46
N ARG A 307 -8.40 6.77 -19.17
CA ARG A 307 -9.68 6.07 -19.11
C ARG A 307 -9.84 5.27 -17.82
N ALA A 308 -8.76 4.77 -17.24
CA ALA A 308 -8.75 4.11 -15.94
C ALA A 308 -9.09 5.09 -14.81
N GLU A 309 -8.46 6.27 -14.80
CA GLU A 309 -8.71 7.36 -13.84
C GLU A 309 -10.17 7.88 -13.92
N SER A 310 -10.78 7.79 -15.10
CA SER A 310 -12.20 8.13 -15.31
C SER A 310 -13.15 6.99 -14.94
N ALA A 311 -12.67 5.74 -14.83
CA ALA A 311 -13.49 4.57 -14.57
C ALA A 311 -13.63 4.27 -13.07
N ALA A 312 -12.59 4.55 -12.28
CA ALA A 312 -12.60 4.35 -10.85
C ALA A 312 -11.79 5.44 -10.15
N TRP A 313 -12.29 5.90 -9.01
CA TRP A 313 -11.62 6.87 -8.18
C TRP A 313 -10.65 6.17 -7.22
N HIS A 314 -9.48 6.74 -6.98
CA HIS A 314 -8.59 6.35 -5.89
C HIS A 314 -7.93 7.60 -5.27
N GLY A 315 -7.38 7.48 -4.06
CA GLY A 315 -6.91 8.63 -3.28
C GLY A 315 -5.78 9.37 -3.97
N SER A 316 -4.83 8.64 -4.56
CA SER A 316 -3.65 9.24 -5.22
C SER A 316 -3.90 9.83 -6.62
N ALA A 317 -5.10 9.67 -7.20
CA ALA A 317 -5.44 10.13 -8.56
C ALA A 317 -5.45 11.66 -8.71
N LYS A 318 -5.85 12.38 -7.65
CA LYS A 318 -6.04 13.83 -7.69
C LYS A 318 -5.15 14.52 -6.67
N SER A 319 -4.25 15.37 -7.16
CA SER A 319 -3.49 16.28 -6.31
C SER A 319 -4.42 17.33 -5.67
N PRO A 320 -4.26 17.64 -4.38
CA PRO A 320 -4.98 18.72 -3.73
C PRO A 320 -4.56 20.08 -4.28
N ASP A 321 -5.53 20.98 -4.49
CA ASP A 321 -5.29 22.32 -5.01
C ASP A 321 -4.63 23.21 -3.96
N TYR A 322 -5.03 23.02 -2.69
CA TYR A 322 -4.54 23.80 -1.56
C TYR A 322 -4.05 22.95 -0.37
N LEU A 323 -3.04 23.48 0.32
CA LEU A 323 -2.74 23.17 1.71
C LEU A 323 -3.56 24.10 2.61
N TYR A 324 -4.13 23.55 3.68
CA TYR A 324 -4.89 24.29 4.67
C TYR A 324 -4.23 24.20 6.05
N PHE A 325 -4.41 25.24 6.86
CA PHE A 325 -3.97 25.27 8.26
C PHE A 325 -4.70 26.38 9.02
N LEU A 326 -4.52 26.46 10.33
CA LEU A 326 -5.06 27.51 11.19
C LEU A 326 -4.02 28.61 11.40
N ASP A 327 -4.40 29.88 11.24
CA ASP A 327 -3.53 31.04 11.53
C ASP A 327 -3.40 31.33 13.04
N ASP A 328 -2.69 32.40 13.39
CA ASP A 328 -2.48 32.89 14.76
C ASP A 328 -3.79 33.23 15.51
N LYS A 329 -4.87 33.47 14.76
CA LYS A 329 -6.22 33.73 15.28
C LYS A 329 -7.11 32.49 15.24
N HIS A 330 -6.55 31.33 14.96
CA HIS A 330 -7.28 30.07 14.83
C HIS A 330 -8.37 30.11 13.74
N ARG A 331 -8.11 30.84 12.64
CA ARG A 331 -8.95 30.87 11.45
C ARG A 331 -8.35 29.99 10.37
N LEU A 332 -9.21 29.36 9.59
CA LEU A 332 -8.79 28.51 8.48
C LEU A 332 -8.25 29.37 7.34
N VAL A 333 -6.98 29.13 6.99
CA VAL A 333 -6.30 29.72 5.84
C VAL A 333 -5.90 28.64 4.84
N ARG A 334 -5.67 29.04 3.60
CA ARG A 334 -5.22 28.17 2.53
C ARG A 334 -4.08 28.78 1.73
N MET A 335 -3.24 27.92 1.17
CA MET A 335 -2.22 28.29 0.20
C MET A 335 -2.14 27.25 -0.92
N PRO A 336 -1.86 27.63 -2.17
CA PRO A 336 -1.74 26.65 -3.25
C PRO A 336 -0.67 25.61 -2.93
N THR A 337 -0.95 24.33 -3.15
CA THR A 337 -0.05 23.21 -2.82
C THR A 337 1.35 23.39 -3.43
N GLY A 338 1.42 23.90 -4.66
CA GLY A 338 2.67 24.17 -5.38
C GLY A 338 3.40 25.48 -5.00
N SER A 339 2.85 26.31 -4.09
CA SER A 339 3.43 27.61 -3.75
C SER A 339 4.74 27.46 -2.97
N THR A 340 5.84 28.11 -3.39
CA THR A 340 7.10 28.11 -2.62
C THR A 340 7.17 29.21 -1.54
N GLY A 341 6.16 30.08 -1.47
CA GLY A 341 6.11 31.20 -0.53
C GLY A 341 5.45 30.86 0.81
N THR A 342 5.35 31.88 1.67
CA THR A 342 4.77 31.81 3.03
C THR A 342 3.41 32.53 3.15
N GLY A 343 2.87 33.02 2.04
CA GLY A 343 1.60 33.76 2.04
C GLY A 343 0.40 32.83 1.95
N ALA A 344 -0.35 32.69 3.05
CA ALA A 344 -1.66 32.06 3.08
C ALA A 344 -2.78 33.10 3.10
N LEU A 345 -3.95 32.73 2.58
CA LEU A 345 -5.13 33.57 2.55
C LEU A 345 -6.25 32.91 3.35
N PRO A 346 -7.06 33.66 4.11
CA PRO A 346 -8.27 33.13 4.72
C PRO A 346 -9.15 32.42 3.68
N VAL A 347 -9.71 31.28 4.07
CA VAL A 347 -10.69 30.60 3.22
C VAL A 347 -11.98 31.42 3.15
N PRO A 348 -12.73 31.39 2.04
CA PRO A 348 -14.05 32.01 1.98
C PRO A 348 -15.01 31.40 3.00
N GLY A 349 -15.82 32.24 3.65
CA GLY A 349 -16.85 31.80 4.61
C GLY A 349 -16.41 31.77 6.06
N VAL A 350 -17.27 31.24 6.93
CA VAL A 350 -17.21 31.46 8.39
C VAL A 350 -15.88 31.07 9.02
N PHE A 351 -15.25 29.96 8.58
CA PHE A 351 -14.00 29.50 9.20
C PHE A 351 -12.77 30.36 8.87
N GLY A 352 -12.76 31.11 7.77
CA GLY A 352 -11.69 32.07 7.47
C GLY A 352 -12.02 33.50 7.93
N GLU A 353 -13.31 33.82 8.05
CA GLU A 353 -13.78 35.19 8.30
C GLU A 353 -14.12 35.47 9.78
N SER A 354 -14.32 34.44 10.62
CA SER A 354 -14.72 34.60 12.03
C SER A 354 -13.69 34.05 13.02
N ASP A 355 -13.59 34.69 14.19
CA ASP A 355 -12.71 34.28 15.29
C ASP A 355 -13.33 33.17 16.15
N LYS A 356 -13.86 32.11 15.51
CA LYS A 356 -14.54 31.00 16.20
C LYS A 356 -13.61 30.18 17.11
N GLY A 357 -12.29 30.36 16.98
CA GLY A 357 -11.28 29.65 17.78
C GLY A 357 -11.29 28.15 17.47
N LEU A 358 -10.92 27.79 16.24
CA LEU A 358 -10.81 26.38 15.85
C LEU A 358 -9.56 25.75 16.49
N GLU A 359 -9.68 24.51 16.94
CA GLU A 359 -8.57 23.72 17.47
C GLU A 359 -8.01 22.75 16.43
N SER A 360 -8.88 22.29 15.53
CA SER A 360 -8.52 21.36 14.47
C SER A 360 -9.54 21.42 13.33
N VAL A 361 -9.10 21.01 12.14
CA VAL A 361 -9.86 21.14 10.89
C VAL A 361 -9.68 19.94 9.97
N ALA A 362 -10.65 19.73 9.09
CA ALA A 362 -10.55 18.88 7.92
C ALA A 362 -11.28 19.54 6.75
N VAL A 363 -10.80 19.31 5.54
CA VAL A 363 -11.40 19.85 4.31
C VAL A 363 -11.86 18.67 3.45
N SER A 364 -13.05 18.76 2.86
CA SER A 364 -13.55 17.70 1.97
C SER A 364 -12.66 17.60 0.72
N ARG A 365 -12.58 16.42 0.11
CA ARG A 365 -11.69 16.16 -1.05
C ARG A 365 -12.00 16.98 -2.30
N ASP A 366 -13.23 17.46 -2.43
CA ASP A 366 -13.65 18.38 -3.48
C ASP A 366 -13.37 19.85 -3.13
N GLU A 367 -12.86 20.11 -1.92
CA GLU A 367 -12.47 21.41 -1.38
C GLU A 367 -13.62 22.44 -1.27
N HIS A 368 -14.87 21.96 -1.29
CA HIS A 368 -16.06 22.80 -1.17
C HIS A 368 -16.60 22.93 0.26
N SER A 369 -16.18 22.06 1.18
CA SER A 369 -16.63 22.03 2.57
C SER A 369 -15.47 21.88 3.54
N ALA A 370 -15.63 22.44 4.74
CA ALA A 370 -14.70 22.27 5.83
C ALA A 370 -15.44 21.86 7.10
N ALA A 371 -14.81 20.97 7.87
CA ALA A 371 -15.18 20.59 9.21
C ALA A 371 -14.19 21.22 10.19
N GLY A 372 -14.69 21.75 11.30
CA GLY A 372 -13.88 22.41 12.31
C GLY A 372 -14.34 22.03 13.70
N VAL A 373 -13.39 21.67 14.56
CA VAL A 373 -13.64 21.47 15.99
C VAL A 373 -13.30 22.77 16.70
N GLY A 374 -14.31 23.36 17.35
CA GLY A 374 -14.16 24.61 18.10
C GLY A 374 -14.57 24.47 19.56
N ASP A 375 -14.73 25.61 20.23
CA ASP A 375 -15.13 25.69 21.64
C ASP A 375 -14.20 24.89 22.57
N ALA A 376 -12.88 25.06 22.38
CA ALA A 376 -11.82 24.31 23.09
C ALA A 376 -11.96 22.78 22.94
N GLY A 377 -12.15 22.32 21.70
CA GLY A 377 -12.23 20.89 21.37
C GLY A 377 -13.62 20.27 21.52
N LYS A 378 -14.62 21.03 21.96
CA LYS A 378 -15.90 20.47 22.43
C LYS A 378 -16.89 20.17 21.31
N SER A 379 -16.94 20.99 20.27
CA SER A 379 -18.04 20.98 19.31
C SER A 379 -17.52 20.84 17.89
N LEU A 380 -18.09 19.89 17.13
CA LEU A 380 -17.83 19.72 15.70
C LEU A 380 -18.84 20.51 14.87
N TYR A 381 -18.34 21.32 13.93
CA TYR A 381 -19.14 22.07 12.97
C TYR A 381 -18.70 21.77 11.54
N VAL A 382 -19.62 21.92 10.59
CA VAL A 382 -19.35 21.84 9.14
C VAL A 382 -19.93 23.07 8.46
N THR A 383 -19.18 23.62 7.50
CA THR A 383 -19.60 24.75 6.66
C THR A 383 -19.10 24.57 5.23
N SER A 384 -19.77 25.21 4.27
CA SER A 384 -19.24 25.38 2.92
C SER A 384 -18.12 26.42 2.91
N LEU A 385 -17.10 26.20 2.06
CA LEU A 385 -16.01 27.13 1.76
C LEU A 385 -16.41 28.15 0.68
N ALA A 386 -17.53 28.83 0.93
CA ALA A 386 -18.08 29.86 0.05
C ALA A 386 -18.45 31.11 0.86
N SER A 387 -18.29 32.28 0.24
CA SER A 387 -18.68 33.56 0.86
C SER A 387 -20.17 33.58 1.20
N GLY A 388 -20.50 34.09 2.40
CA GLY A 388 -21.89 34.15 2.87
C GLY A 388 -22.46 32.84 3.39
N GLY A 389 -21.66 31.79 3.53
CA GLY A 389 -22.05 30.58 4.25
C GLY A 389 -22.42 30.87 5.71
N SER A 390 -23.40 30.14 6.25
CA SER A 390 -23.79 30.22 7.67
C SER A 390 -23.33 28.98 8.42
N LEU A 391 -22.85 29.16 9.65
CA LEU A 391 -22.53 28.04 10.53
C LEU A 391 -23.81 27.42 11.08
N GLY A 392 -23.99 26.12 10.86
CA GLY A 392 -25.09 25.36 11.46
C GLY A 392 -24.87 25.05 12.94
N ASN A 393 -25.78 24.26 13.51
CA ASN A 393 -25.62 23.70 14.86
C ASN A 393 -24.43 22.72 14.91
N ALA A 394 -23.88 22.52 16.11
CA ALA A 394 -22.87 21.48 16.33
C ALA A 394 -23.44 20.10 16.00
N LEU A 395 -22.69 19.32 15.20
CA LEU A 395 -23.06 17.97 14.78
C LEU A 395 -22.75 16.93 15.86
N VAL A 396 -21.67 17.17 16.61
CA VAL A 396 -21.24 16.37 17.76
C VAL A 396 -20.79 17.33 18.86
N THR A 397 -21.15 17.03 20.10
CA THR A 397 -20.70 17.76 21.30
C THR A 397 -20.12 16.79 22.30
N SER A 398 -18.87 16.99 22.70
CA SER A 398 -18.20 16.18 23.71
C SER A 398 -18.52 16.65 25.13
N ALA A 399 -18.56 15.69 26.05
CA ALA A 399 -18.63 15.94 27.49
C ALA A 399 -17.26 15.82 28.19
N GLY A 400 -16.18 15.58 27.43
CA GLY A 400 -14.83 15.42 27.95
C GLY A 400 -14.38 16.60 28.82
N PRO A 401 -13.76 16.34 29.99
CA PRO A 401 -13.45 17.38 30.97
C PRO A 401 -12.39 18.37 30.47
N THR A 402 -11.35 17.88 29.79
CA THR A 402 -10.24 18.69 29.27
C THR A 402 -10.21 18.69 27.74
N GLN A 403 -9.46 19.61 27.13
CA GLN A 403 -9.30 19.65 25.67
C GLN A 403 -8.70 18.37 25.08
N SER A 404 -7.77 17.72 25.80
CA SER A 404 -7.20 16.42 25.41
C SER A 404 -8.17 15.25 25.53
N ASP A 405 -9.26 15.43 26.27
CA ASP A 405 -10.32 14.43 26.47
C ASP A 405 -11.53 14.66 25.56
N ARG A 406 -11.48 15.62 24.64
CA ARG A 406 -12.60 15.95 23.74
C ARG A 406 -12.32 15.49 22.31
N LEU A 407 -13.04 16.05 21.34
CA LEU A 407 -13.04 15.58 19.96
C LEU A 407 -11.64 15.58 19.35
N THR A 408 -11.35 14.54 18.56
CA THR A 408 -10.15 14.46 17.72
C THR A 408 -10.28 15.38 16.52
N THR A 409 -9.21 15.50 15.74
CA THR A 409 -9.33 16.14 14.43
C THR A 409 -10.26 15.31 13.54
N PRO A 410 -11.22 15.93 12.84
CA PRO A 410 -12.11 15.21 11.94
C PRO A 410 -11.37 14.69 10.70
N SER A 411 -11.99 13.78 9.95
CA SER A 411 -11.44 13.23 8.69
C SER A 411 -12.59 12.81 7.77
N TRP A 412 -12.48 13.09 6.48
CA TRP A 412 -13.49 12.73 5.47
C TRP A 412 -13.11 11.42 4.78
N ASP A 413 -14.09 10.64 4.32
CA ASP A 413 -13.84 9.48 3.44
C ASP A 413 -14.22 9.76 1.96
N ALA A 414 -14.08 8.76 1.08
CA ALA A 414 -14.48 8.86 -0.33
C ALA A 414 -15.96 9.20 -0.55
N ARG A 415 -16.86 8.80 0.36
CA ARG A 415 -18.29 9.11 0.25
C ARG A 415 -18.58 10.57 0.60
N GLY A 416 -17.61 11.26 1.20
CA GLY A 416 -17.86 12.50 1.89
C GLY A 416 -18.61 12.28 3.19
N ASP A 417 -18.38 11.16 3.88
CA ASP A 417 -18.81 11.01 5.28
C ASP A 417 -17.71 11.54 6.21
N LEU A 418 -18.11 12.18 7.31
CA LEU A 418 -17.21 12.83 8.26
C LEU A 418 -17.03 11.98 9.53
N TRP A 419 -15.79 11.66 9.85
CA TRP A 419 -15.42 10.83 10.99
C TRP A 419 -14.78 11.68 12.10
N VAL A 420 -15.15 11.43 13.35
CA VAL A 420 -14.54 12.07 14.53
C VAL A 420 -14.63 11.15 15.75
N ALA A 421 -13.59 11.10 16.57
CA ALA A 421 -13.65 10.39 17.85
C ALA A 421 -13.85 11.37 19.01
N ASP A 422 -14.72 11.02 19.94
CA ASP A 422 -14.82 11.65 21.26
C ASP A 422 -13.95 10.86 22.25
N ARG A 423 -13.02 11.57 22.88
CA ARG A 423 -12.04 11.00 23.80
C ARG A 423 -12.50 11.10 25.25
N ASP A 424 -13.78 11.30 25.53
CA ASP A 424 -14.30 11.33 26.89
C ASP A 424 -13.92 10.03 27.63
N PRO A 425 -13.16 10.08 28.75
CA PRO A 425 -12.77 8.89 29.51
C PRO A 425 -13.96 8.06 30.03
N HIS A 426 -15.14 8.67 30.18
CA HIS A 426 -16.35 7.99 30.63
C HIS A 426 -17.20 7.45 29.47
N HIS A 427 -17.11 8.09 28.30
CA HIS A 427 -17.95 7.83 27.14
C HIS A 427 -17.18 7.96 25.83
N ALA A 428 -16.06 7.23 25.70
CA ALA A 428 -15.29 7.23 24.45
C ALA A 428 -16.14 6.66 23.31
N ARG A 429 -16.17 7.38 22.18
CA ARG A 429 -17.01 7.06 21.03
C ARG A 429 -16.32 7.42 19.73
N LEU A 430 -16.58 6.64 18.68
CA LEU A 430 -16.28 7.01 17.30
C LEU A 430 -17.61 7.35 16.63
N TYR A 431 -17.65 8.48 15.92
CA TYR A 431 -18.83 8.93 15.20
C TYR A 431 -18.54 9.03 13.70
N VAL A 432 -19.56 8.73 12.90
CA VAL A 432 -19.63 9.07 11.48
C VAL A 432 -20.85 9.96 11.24
N VAL A 433 -20.68 11.04 10.48
CA VAL A 433 -21.77 11.89 9.99
C VAL A 433 -21.83 11.72 8.49
N GLU A 434 -22.89 11.07 8.01
CA GLU A 434 -23.05 10.82 6.57
C GLU A 434 -23.29 12.12 5.80
N GLN A 435 -22.79 12.18 4.57
CA GLN A 435 -22.92 13.35 3.72
C GLN A 435 -24.39 13.82 3.62
N GLY A 436 -24.63 15.12 3.80
CA GLY A 436 -25.97 15.70 3.70
C GLY A 436 -26.89 15.41 4.89
N THR A 437 -26.40 14.72 5.92
CA THR A 437 -27.12 14.50 7.17
C THR A 437 -26.59 15.40 8.28
N ALA A 438 -27.44 15.70 9.27
CA ALA A 438 -27.04 16.43 10.47
C ALA A 438 -26.90 15.51 11.70
N LYS A 439 -27.00 14.18 11.52
CA LYS A 439 -27.06 13.20 12.60
C LYS A 439 -25.79 12.37 12.62
N ALA A 440 -25.02 12.53 13.69
CA ALA A 440 -23.91 11.62 13.98
C ALA A 440 -24.43 10.23 14.37
N GLN A 441 -23.82 9.21 13.79
CA GLN A 441 -24.05 7.81 14.12
C GLN A 441 -22.84 7.27 14.88
N GLU A 442 -23.08 6.58 15.98
CA GLU A 442 -22.03 5.88 16.71
C GLU A 442 -21.56 4.68 15.90
N VAL A 443 -20.23 4.52 15.82
CA VAL A 443 -19.58 3.41 15.12
C VAL A 443 -19.12 2.39 16.15
N ALA A 444 -19.55 1.14 15.99
CA ALA A 444 -19.16 0.06 16.89
C ALA A 444 -17.70 -0.37 16.63
N ILE A 445 -16.92 -0.58 17.68
CA ILE A 445 -15.55 -1.14 17.57
C ILE A 445 -15.41 -2.31 18.57
N PRO A 446 -15.93 -3.51 18.24
CA PRO A 446 -16.05 -4.60 19.20
C PRO A 446 -14.73 -5.07 19.82
N GLU A 447 -13.64 -5.00 19.05
CA GLU A 447 -12.30 -5.44 19.44
C GLU A 447 -11.48 -4.36 20.15
N LEU A 448 -12.03 -3.15 20.33
CA LEU A 448 -11.27 -2.04 20.91
C LEU A 448 -10.92 -2.31 22.37
N SER A 449 -9.63 -2.28 22.67
CA SER A 449 -9.12 -2.31 24.05
C SER A 449 -8.32 -1.04 24.34
N GLY A 450 -8.88 -0.17 25.18
CA GLY A 450 -8.27 1.12 25.51
C GLY A 450 -9.09 2.32 25.04
N GLN A 451 -8.47 3.49 25.05
CA GLN A 451 -9.08 4.77 24.68
C GLN A 451 -8.53 5.24 23.33
N ILE A 452 -9.42 5.64 22.42
CA ILE A 452 -9.02 6.28 21.16
C ILE A 452 -8.39 7.64 21.49
N LYS A 453 -7.21 7.90 20.95
CA LYS A 453 -6.49 9.19 21.07
C LYS A 453 -6.47 9.99 19.78
N ASP A 454 -6.52 9.31 18.64
CA ASP A 454 -6.67 9.91 17.32
C ASP A 454 -7.33 8.91 16.36
N ALA A 455 -8.03 9.41 15.34
CA ALA A 455 -8.72 8.60 14.35
C ALA A 455 -8.70 9.27 12.98
N ARG A 456 -8.26 8.55 11.93
CA ARG A 456 -8.17 9.04 10.55
C ARG A 456 -8.71 8.00 9.57
N VAL A 457 -9.77 8.34 8.85
CA VAL A 457 -10.33 7.44 7.84
C VAL A 457 -9.45 7.48 6.58
N ALA A 458 -9.26 6.34 5.93
CA ALA A 458 -8.55 6.27 4.67
C ALA A 458 -9.38 6.90 3.55
N ALA A 459 -8.70 7.38 2.51
CA ALA A 459 -9.35 7.97 1.34
C ALA A 459 -10.40 7.04 0.73
N ASP A 460 -10.12 5.74 0.67
CA ASP A 460 -11.02 4.70 0.16
C ASP A 460 -12.33 4.50 0.96
N GLY A 461 -12.40 5.02 2.19
CA GLY A 461 -13.56 4.87 3.06
C GLY A 461 -13.88 3.44 3.49
N VAL A 462 -12.98 2.49 3.34
CA VAL A 462 -13.10 1.10 3.83
C VAL A 462 -12.10 0.77 4.94
N ARG A 463 -11.16 1.66 5.24
CA ARG A 463 -10.18 1.54 6.33
C ARG A 463 -10.15 2.76 7.23
N ILE A 464 -9.78 2.55 8.48
CA ILE A 464 -9.53 3.62 9.45
C ILE A 464 -8.27 3.33 10.25
N ALA A 465 -7.45 4.36 10.47
CA ALA A 465 -6.33 4.33 11.38
C ALA A 465 -6.74 4.91 12.73
N LEU A 466 -6.36 4.22 13.81
CA LEU A 466 -6.68 4.57 15.18
C LEU A 466 -5.39 4.58 15.99
N VAL A 467 -5.15 5.66 16.75
CA VAL A 467 -4.20 5.62 17.87
C VAL A 467 -4.98 5.24 19.11
N VAL A 468 -4.62 4.13 19.74
CA VAL A 468 -5.30 3.63 20.94
C VAL A 468 -4.30 3.57 22.09
N GLU A 469 -4.68 4.18 23.22
CA GLU A 469 -3.91 4.10 24.46
C GLU A 469 -4.51 3.02 25.37
N ASN A 470 -3.66 2.08 25.79
CA ASN A 470 -4.05 1.05 26.74
C ASN A 470 -4.00 1.56 28.19
N LYS A 471 -4.44 0.74 29.15
CA LYS A 471 -4.46 1.12 30.57
C LYS A 471 -3.06 1.37 31.17
N ASP A 472 -2.01 0.84 30.55
CA ASP A 472 -0.62 1.02 30.96
C ASP A 472 0.01 2.29 30.37
N GLY A 473 -0.77 3.08 29.60
CA GLY A 473 -0.33 4.32 28.96
C GLY A 473 0.49 4.12 27.69
N LYS A 474 0.60 2.88 27.18
CA LYS A 474 1.22 2.61 25.87
C LYS A 474 0.22 2.89 24.76
N GLN A 475 0.71 3.45 23.67
CA GLN A 475 -0.10 3.74 22.48
C GLN A 475 0.25 2.78 21.36
N SER A 476 -0.78 2.36 20.62
CA SER A 476 -0.64 1.52 19.44
C SER A 476 -1.34 2.19 18.26
N LEU A 477 -0.69 2.14 17.10
CA LEU A 477 -1.29 2.52 15.82
C LEU A 477 -1.94 1.30 15.19
N LEU A 478 -3.28 1.30 15.12
CA LEU A 478 -4.09 0.20 14.60
C LEU A 478 -4.77 0.59 13.30
N ILE A 479 -4.87 -0.33 12.36
CA ILE A 479 -5.75 -0.23 11.19
C ILE A 479 -6.95 -1.14 11.41
N GLY A 480 -8.14 -0.58 11.27
CA GLY A 480 -9.40 -1.31 11.28
C GLY A 480 -10.07 -1.28 9.91
N ARG A 481 -10.85 -2.31 9.63
CA ARG A 481 -11.70 -2.41 8.45
C ARG A 481 -13.08 -1.85 8.77
N ILE A 482 -13.55 -0.90 7.96
CA ILE A 482 -14.89 -0.32 8.08
C ILE A 482 -15.88 -1.26 7.39
N GLN A 483 -16.81 -1.80 8.17
CA GLN A 483 -17.93 -2.58 7.67
C GLN A 483 -19.21 -1.76 7.84
N ARG A 484 -19.79 -1.36 6.70
CA ARG A 484 -21.06 -0.63 6.67
C ARG A 484 -22.24 -1.58 6.68
N ASP A 485 -23.37 -1.06 7.14
CA ASP A 485 -24.62 -1.80 7.18
C ASP A 485 -25.26 -1.85 5.78
N GLY A 486 -25.31 -3.03 5.17
CA GLY A 486 -26.00 -3.28 3.90
C GLY A 486 -27.53 -3.30 3.99
N GLY A 487 -28.12 -2.56 4.94
CA GLY A 487 -29.57 -2.53 5.21
C GLY A 487 -30.08 -3.59 6.19
N THR A 488 -29.18 -4.19 6.99
CA THR A 488 -29.48 -5.18 8.03
C THR A 488 -29.88 -4.56 9.38
N GLY A 489 -29.67 -3.27 9.57
CA GLY A 489 -29.93 -2.54 10.82
C GLY A 489 -28.82 -2.66 11.87
N GLN A 490 -27.66 -3.23 11.52
CA GLN A 490 -26.51 -3.40 12.42
C GLN A 490 -25.65 -2.14 12.58
N GLY A 491 -25.83 -1.13 11.74
CA GLY A 491 -25.03 0.08 11.74
C GLY A 491 -23.58 -0.12 11.28
N THR A 492 -22.82 0.99 11.23
CA THR A 492 -21.41 0.96 10.83
C THR A 492 -20.53 0.45 11.96
N SER A 493 -19.53 -0.38 11.62
CA SER A 493 -18.57 -0.92 12.59
C SER A 493 -17.14 -0.91 12.05
N VAL A 494 -16.17 -0.96 12.97
CA VAL A 494 -14.75 -1.15 12.70
C VAL A 494 -14.32 -2.47 13.32
N VAL A 495 -13.79 -3.36 12.51
CA VAL A 495 -13.45 -4.75 12.87
C VAL A 495 -12.04 -5.12 12.40
N GLU A 496 -11.54 -6.26 12.87
CA GLU A 496 -10.25 -6.85 12.50
C GLU A 496 -9.09 -5.87 12.71
N LEU A 497 -8.97 -5.35 13.95
CA LEU A 497 -7.93 -4.38 14.28
C LEU A 497 -6.54 -5.03 14.20
N ARG A 498 -5.66 -4.48 13.38
CA ARG A 498 -4.26 -4.93 13.26
C ARG A 498 -3.26 -3.81 13.47
N SER A 499 -2.09 -4.12 14.02
CA SER A 499 -1.05 -3.11 14.26
C SER A 499 -0.38 -2.69 12.94
N ALA A 500 -0.34 -1.38 12.69
CA ALA A 500 0.41 -0.79 11.57
C ALA A 500 1.88 -0.51 11.95
N ALA A 501 2.17 -0.40 13.25
CA ALA A 501 3.49 -0.03 13.75
C ALA A 501 3.78 -0.76 15.07
N PRO A 502 4.00 -2.09 15.05
CA PRO A 502 4.13 -2.91 16.25
C PRO A 502 5.33 -2.52 17.13
N ASP A 503 6.34 -1.86 16.56
CA ASP A 503 7.54 -1.45 17.28
C ASP A 503 7.36 -0.12 18.04
N LEU A 504 6.31 0.66 17.75
CA LEU A 504 6.04 1.93 18.43
C LEU A 504 5.26 1.72 19.73
N GLU A 505 5.71 2.38 20.80
CA GLU A 505 5.01 2.43 22.09
C GLU A 505 4.32 3.78 22.36
N GLN A 506 4.66 4.80 21.57
CA GLN A 506 4.05 6.12 21.59
C GLN A 506 3.82 6.61 20.17
N VAL A 507 2.67 7.21 19.91
CA VAL A 507 2.30 7.75 18.59
C VAL A 507 1.76 9.17 18.80
N SER A 508 2.57 10.16 18.47
CA SER A 508 2.25 11.57 18.69
C SER A 508 1.43 12.18 17.56
N ALA A 509 1.60 11.70 16.32
CA ALA A 509 0.82 12.14 15.18
C ALA A 509 0.81 11.07 14.08
N MET A 510 -0.25 11.06 13.25
CA MET A 510 -0.37 10.21 12.08
C MET A 510 -1.08 10.94 10.93
N SER A 511 -0.74 10.59 9.69
CA SER A 511 -1.46 11.01 8.48
C SER A 511 -1.40 9.89 7.45
N TRP A 512 -2.49 9.67 6.71
CA TRP A 512 -2.44 8.89 5.48
C TRP A 512 -1.49 9.58 4.49
N ALA A 513 -0.68 8.79 3.78
CA ALA A 513 0.39 9.29 2.92
C ALA A 513 0.50 8.47 1.63
N GLY A 514 -0.63 8.13 1.03
CA GLY A 514 -0.76 7.22 -0.11
C GLY A 514 -1.97 6.32 0.07
N ASP A 515 -2.22 5.44 -0.90
CA ASP A 515 -3.38 4.55 -0.85
C ASP A 515 -3.18 3.37 0.13
N SER A 516 -1.96 3.01 0.53
CA SER A 516 -1.70 1.85 1.40
C SER A 516 -0.84 2.14 2.64
N ARG A 517 -0.45 3.40 2.86
CA ARG A 517 0.56 3.75 3.87
C ARG A 517 0.19 4.97 4.69
N LEU A 518 0.77 5.04 5.88
CA LEU A 518 0.71 6.19 6.77
C LEU A 518 2.11 6.74 7.03
N LEU A 519 2.17 8.04 7.24
CA LEU A 519 3.26 8.67 7.96
C LEU A 519 2.91 8.68 9.44
N ALA A 520 3.76 8.11 10.28
CA ALA A 520 3.59 8.08 11.73
C ALA A 520 4.76 8.79 12.40
N VAL A 521 4.46 9.57 13.44
CA VAL A 521 5.44 10.19 14.33
C VAL A 521 5.32 9.53 15.69
N GLY A 522 6.38 8.88 16.14
CA GLY A 522 6.32 8.07 17.36
C GLY A 522 7.67 7.73 17.95
N ARG A 523 7.63 6.98 19.05
CA ARG A 523 8.81 6.47 19.76
C ARG A 523 8.68 4.98 19.99
N GLU A 524 9.75 4.26 19.74
CA GLU A 524 9.95 2.90 20.24
C GLU A 524 10.35 2.94 21.72
N GLN A 525 10.32 1.79 22.40
CA GLN A 525 10.72 1.68 23.80
C GLN A 525 12.16 2.17 24.02
N GLY A 526 12.34 3.22 24.82
CA GLY A 526 13.66 3.81 25.08
C GLY A 526 14.31 4.50 23.87
N GLY A 527 13.57 4.64 22.76
CA GLY A 527 14.00 5.31 21.54
C GLY A 527 13.75 6.82 21.55
N VAL A 528 14.16 7.47 20.46
CA VAL A 528 13.89 8.90 20.20
C VAL A 528 12.63 9.07 19.36
N LEU A 529 12.07 10.28 19.33
CA LEU A 529 10.95 10.61 18.44
C LEU A 529 11.42 10.56 16.98
N GLN A 530 10.70 9.80 16.16
CA GLN A 530 11.03 9.60 14.75
C GLN A 530 9.77 9.67 13.89
N MET A 531 9.95 10.16 12.66
CA MET A 531 8.94 10.08 11.62
C MET A 531 9.28 8.91 10.70
N ARG A 532 8.31 8.05 10.40
CA ARG A 532 8.51 6.91 9.50
C ARG A 532 7.25 6.60 8.73
N TYR A 533 7.42 6.08 7.52
CA TYR A 533 6.33 5.47 6.77
C TYR A 533 6.07 4.06 7.28
N VAL A 534 4.80 3.72 7.44
CA VAL A 534 4.33 2.39 7.81
C VAL A 534 3.21 1.97 6.87
N GLN A 535 3.19 0.71 6.46
CA GLN A 535 2.13 0.17 5.62
C GLN A 535 0.92 -0.23 6.48
N VAL A 536 -0.27 -0.26 5.87
CA VAL A 536 -1.49 -0.68 6.57
C VAL A 536 -1.46 -2.12 7.08
N ASP A 537 -0.58 -2.96 6.54
CA ASP A 537 -0.36 -4.35 6.94
C ASP A 537 0.69 -4.50 8.05
N GLY A 538 1.24 -3.39 8.56
CA GLY A 538 2.26 -3.40 9.61
C GLY A 538 3.67 -3.66 9.11
N SER A 539 3.88 -3.77 7.79
CA SER A 539 5.21 -3.82 7.21
C SER A 539 5.87 -2.43 7.19
N THR A 540 7.21 -2.43 7.19
CA THR A 540 8.03 -1.22 7.03
C THR A 540 8.76 -1.32 5.71
N LEU A 541 8.54 -0.33 4.84
CA LEU A 541 9.26 -0.23 3.56
C LEU A 541 10.69 0.24 3.81
N ASP A 542 11.62 -0.28 3.02
CA ASP A 542 12.96 0.30 2.95
C ASP A 542 12.89 1.65 2.22
N GLY A 543 13.49 2.66 2.82
CA GLY A 543 13.53 4.00 2.26
C GLY A 543 14.03 5.02 3.29
N PRO A 544 14.50 6.20 2.84
CA PRO A 544 14.87 7.25 3.76
C PRO A 544 13.64 7.72 4.53
N ALA A 545 13.74 7.73 5.86
CA ALA A 545 12.77 8.43 6.69
C ALA A 545 12.73 9.92 6.30
N PRO A 546 11.59 10.60 6.45
CA PRO A 546 11.54 12.05 6.34
C PRO A 546 12.58 12.71 7.24
N GLY A 547 13.09 13.88 6.83
CA GLY A 547 14.08 14.62 7.60
C GLY A 547 13.62 14.83 9.05
N ALA A 548 14.52 14.69 10.02
CA ALA A 548 14.15 14.82 11.43
C ALA A 548 13.57 16.22 11.74
N LEU A 549 12.55 16.24 12.61
CA LEU A 549 11.90 17.46 13.08
C LEU A 549 11.56 17.28 14.56
N THR A 550 11.92 18.25 15.40
CA THR A 550 11.63 18.23 16.84
C THR A 550 10.26 18.84 17.13
N GLY A 551 9.68 18.52 18.30
CA GLY A 551 8.46 19.19 18.77
C GLY A 551 7.20 18.95 17.91
N VAL A 552 7.19 17.94 17.04
CA VAL A 552 6.07 17.68 16.12
C VAL A 552 4.80 17.32 16.89
N LYS A 553 3.72 18.04 16.61
CA LYS A 553 2.38 17.82 17.20
C LYS A 553 1.37 17.32 16.20
N SER A 554 1.52 17.68 14.94
CA SER A 554 0.69 17.15 13.86
C SER A 554 1.46 17.16 12.55
N ILE A 555 1.01 16.29 11.64
CA ILE A 555 1.56 16.11 10.30
C ILE A 555 0.40 16.03 9.32
N ALA A 556 0.65 16.49 8.09
CA ALA A 556 -0.24 16.35 6.96
C ALA A 556 0.57 15.81 5.78
N ALA A 557 0.09 14.70 5.25
CA ALA A 557 0.55 14.11 4.01
C ALA A 557 -0.66 13.96 3.08
N SER A 558 -0.41 13.98 1.78
CA SER A 558 -1.42 13.71 0.78
C SER A 558 -1.30 12.26 0.31
N GLU A 559 -2.40 11.73 -0.20
CA GLU A 559 -2.42 10.49 -0.95
C GLU A 559 -1.60 10.59 -2.25
N ASP A 560 -1.45 11.79 -2.82
CA ASP A 560 -0.48 12.03 -3.89
C ASP A 560 0.93 12.23 -3.32
N GLU A 561 1.78 11.22 -3.48
CA GLU A 561 3.13 11.20 -2.92
C GLU A 561 4.07 12.28 -3.48
N ARG A 562 3.68 12.96 -4.56
CA ARG A 562 4.44 14.09 -5.14
C ARG A 562 4.26 15.38 -4.35
N VAL A 563 3.21 15.44 -3.52
CA VAL A 563 2.89 16.60 -2.69
C VAL A 563 3.81 16.65 -1.47
N PRO A 564 4.41 17.81 -1.15
CA PRO A 564 5.30 17.93 0.00
C PRO A 564 4.59 17.61 1.33
N LEU A 565 5.32 16.96 2.25
CA LEU A 565 4.86 16.78 3.62
C LEU A 565 4.81 18.11 4.34
N VAL A 566 3.84 18.26 5.25
CA VAL A 566 3.70 19.44 6.11
C VAL A 566 3.59 18.97 7.55
N ALA A 567 4.16 19.74 8.48
CA ALA A 567 4.08 19.45 9.90
C ALA A 567 3.87 20.74 10.69
N TYR A 568 3.27 20.60 11.87
CA TYR A 568 3.28 21.61 12.90
C TYR A 568 4.24 21.18 14.01
N SER A 569 5.21 22.03 14.29
CA SER A 569 6.15 21.89 15.41
C SER A 569 5.97 23.03 16.40
N GLU A 570 6.05 22.74 17.70
CA GLU A 570 5.97 23.75 18.77
C GLU A 570 6.99 24.89 18.59
N ASP A 571 8.18 24.59 18.05
CA ASP A 571 9.27 25.56 17.97
C ASP A 571 9.18 26.43 16.70
N ASP A 572 8.71 25.84 15.60
CA ASP A 572 8.81 26.41 14.25
C ASP A 572 7.49 26.78 13.59
N GLY A 573 6.35 26.39 14.16
CA GLY A 573 5.03 26.57 13.55
C GLY A 573 4.79 25.56 12.43
N ILE A 574 4.13 25.99 11.36
CA ILE A 574 3.97 25.21 10.13
C ILE A 574 5.28 25.17 9.37
N VAL A 575 5.75 23.95 9.10
CA VAL A 575 6.91 23.66 8.26
C VAL A 575 6.54 22.69 7.14
N ARG A 576 7.22 22.80 6.02
CA ARG A 576 7.02 21.93 4.85
C ARG A 576 8.33 21.27 4.44
N LEU A 577 8.26 20.02 4.00
CA LEU A 577 9.39 19.25 3.47
C LEU A 577 9.21 19.00 1.98
N PRO A 578 9.81 19.84 1.11
CA PRO A 578 9.91 19.53 -0.32
C PRO A 578 10.76 18.27 -0.55
N SER A 579 10.49 17.56 -1.65
CA SER A 579 11.26 16.36 -2.02
C SER A 579 12.76 16.67 -2.15
N GLY A 580 13.60 15.87 -1.50
CA GLY A 580 15.06 16.03 -1.51
C GLY A 580 15.60 17.27 -0.78
N ALA A 581 14.76 18.01 -0.05
CA ALA A 581 15.13 19.25 0.63
C ALA A 581 15.12 19.11 2.17
N GLN A 582 15.43 20.20 2.86
CA GLN A 582 15.26 20.36 4.30
C GLN A 582 13.88 20.96 4.62
N TRP A 583 13.46 20.86 5.88
CA TRP A 583 12.25 21.53 6.36
C TRP A 583 12.34 23.05 6.16
N GLN A 584 11.28 23.63 5.62
CA GLN A 584 11.14 25.05 5.34
C GLN A 584 9.96 25.62 6.13
N LYS A 585 10.18 26.73 6.82
CA LYS A 585 9.13 27.43 7.56
C LYS A 585 8.11 28.03 6.60
N VAL A 586 6.84 27.80 6.88
CA VAL A 586 5.70 28.33 6.12
C VAL A 586 5.02 29.43 6.91
N ASP A 587 4.65 29.14 8.16
CA ASP A 587 3.99 30.09 9.06
C ASP A 587 4.47 29.82 10.49
N LYS A 588 4.93 30.85 11.21
CA LYS A 588 5.52 30.67 12.54
C LYS A 588 4.46 30.41 13.62
N ASP A 589 3.28 30.98 13.46
CA ASP A 589 2.24 30.99 14.49
C ASP A 589 1.06 30.08 14.09
N GLY A 590 1.08 29.54 12.87
CA GLY A 590 0.07 28.61 12.38
C GLY A 590 0.14 27.20 12.97
N THR A 591 -1.00 26.52 12.99
CA THR A 591 -1.19 25.18 13.57
C THR A 591 -2.13 24.31 12.71
N ALA A 592 -2.28 23.02 13.07
CA ALA A 592 -3.23 22.07 12.46
C ALA A 592 -3.20 22.03 10.91
N PRO A 593 -2.05 21.73 10.28
CA PRO A 593 -1.99 21.56 8.83
C PRO A 593 -2.83 20.38 8.39
N VAL A 594 -3.49 20.51 7.23
CA VAL A 594 -4.31 19.47 6.64
C VAL A 594 -4.30 19.58 5.11
N TYR A 595 -4.19 18.43 4.45
CA TYR A 595 -4.59 18.28 3.05
C TYR A 595 -6.04 17.76 3.00
N PRO A 596 -6.81 18.06 1.94
CA PRO A 596 -8.18 17.58 1.79
C PRO A 596 -8.32 16.08 2.04
N GLY A 597 -9.20 15.70 2.98
CA GLY A 597 -9.42 14.32 3.42
C GLY A 597 -9.59 14.15 4.93
#